data_AF-A0A2D8FMT5-F1
#
_entry.id   AF-A0A2D8FMT5-F1
#
_cell.length_a   1.000
_cell.length_b   1.000
_cell.length_c   1.000
_cell.angle_alpha   90.00
_cell.angle_beta   90.00
_cell.angle_gamma   90.00
#
_symmetry.space_group_name_H-M   'P 1'
#
loop_
_entity.id
_entity.type
_entity.pdbx_description
1 polymer ?
#
loop_
_entity_poly.entity_id
_entity_poly.type
_entity_poly.pdbx_seq_one_letter_code
_entity_poly.pdbx_strand_id
1 'polypeptide(L)'
;MLAASAGWRATAQEADPPADAVEDIVVTARRIEGPMWEIRRGDATLILVGSIDGLSRDMDWRTEALTTAVERADRVLFPVQGRASLADLGRVIWRARTLTRLPEGRTTADYLPPELE
;
A
#
# COMPACT_ATOMS: atom_id res chain seq x y z
N MET A 1 58.01 24.08 65.81
CA MET A 1 58.62 23.47 64.62
C MET A 1 58.03 22.09 64.41
N LEU A 2 57.70 21.76 63.16
CA LEU A 2 57.26 20.47 62.60
C LEU A 2 55.79 20.06 62.82
N ALA A 3 55.01 20.29 61.76
CA ALA A 3 53.70 19.71 61.49
C ALA A 3 53.86 18.30 60.87
N ALA A 4 52.95 17.39 61.16
CA ALA A 4 52.81 16.13 60.45
C ALA A 4 51.40 16.03 59.88
N SER A 5 51.29 16.20 58.57
CA SER A 5 50.11 16.01 57.76
C SER A 5 49.89 14.52 57.49
N ALA A 6 48.81 13.95 58.02
CA ALA A 6 48.30 12.66 57.55
C ALA A 6 47.49 12.93 56.28
N GLY A 7 48.09 12.65 55.12
CA GLY A 7 47.48 12.84 53.81
C GLY A 7 46.32 11.87 53.59
N TRP A 8 45.15 12.42 53.26
CA TRP A 8 44.12 11.64 52.60
C TRP A 8 44.58 11.31 51.18
N ARG A 9 44.64 10.03 50.85
CA ARG A 9 44.79 9.57 49.46
C ARG A 9 43.48 9.83 48.74
N ALA A 10 43.48 10.76 47.81
CA ALA A 10 42.45 10.83 46.80
C ALA A 10 42.48 9.53 45.98
N THR A 11 41.38 8.80 45.96
CA THR A 11 41.16 7.78 44.93
C THR A 11 41.06 8.51 43.59
N ALA A 12 41.87 8.12 42.60
CA ALA A 12 41.69 8.61 41.24
C ALA A 12 40.24 8.32 40.82
N GLN A 13 39.48 9.37 40.55
CA GLN A 13 38.18 9.23 39.93
C GLN A 13 38.45 8.73 38.51
N GLU A 14 38.05 7.49 38.23
CA GLU A 14 38.07 6.99 36.86
C GLU A 14 37.27 7.99 36.03
N ALA A 15 37.94 8.62 35.07
CA ALA A 15 37.34 9.63 34.24
C ALA A 15 36.12 9.00 33.55
N ASP A 16 34.94 9.56 33.80
CA ASP A 16 33.73 9.22 33.08
C ASP A 16 34.07 9.28 31.58
N PRO A 17 33.83 8.21 30.81
CA PRO A 17 34.14 8.22 29.39
C PRO A 17 33.47 9.45 28.75
N PRO A 18 34.15 10.12 27.80
CA PRO A 18 33.61 11.33 27.20
C PRO A 18 32.18 11.08 26.71
N ALA A 19 31.25 11.92 27.16
CA ALA A 19 29.81 11.84 26.83
C ALA A 19 29.51 12.00 25.31
N ASP A 20 30.56 12.13 24.48
CA ASP A 20 30.53 12.17 23.02
C ASP A 20 30.95 10.84 22.36
N ALA A 21 31.02 9.73 23.10
CA ALA A 21 31.12 8.41 22.51
C ALA A 21 29.78 8.00 21.87
N VAL A 22 29.51 8.53 20.67
CA VAL A 22 28.38 8.11 19.85
C VAL A 22 28.73 6.75 19.24
N GLU A 23 28.05 5.68 19.66
CA GLU A 23 28.15 4.38 19.00
C GLU A 23 27.57 4.45 17.58
N ASP A 24 28.32 3.93 16.61
CA ASP A 24 27.84 3.76 15.25
C ASP A 24 26.71 2.72 15.20
N ILE A 25 25.48 3.19 15.10
CA ILE A 25 24.32 2.32 14.84
C ILE A 25 24.26 2.03 13.34
N VAL A 26 24.83 0.89 12.92
CA VAL A 26 24.67 0.39 11.54
C VAL A 26 23.27 -0.21 11.37
N VAL A 27 22.31 0.61 10.93
CA VAL A 27 20.95 0.14 10.59
C VAL A 27 20.96 -0.48 9.20
N THR A 28 21.02 -1.82 9.11
CA THR A 28 20.70 -2.53 7.86
C THR A 28 19.19 -2.69 7.77
N ALA A 29 18.48 -1.63 7.37
CA ALA A 29 17.06 -1.77 7.06
C ALA A 29 16.91 -2.54 5.74
N ARG A 30 16.47 -3.80 5.81
CA ARG A 30 15.99 -4.55 4.64
C ARG A 30 14.61 -5.14 4.94
N ARG A 31 13.58 -4.31 4.81
CA ARG A 31 12.20 -4.78 4.73
C ARG A 31 11.49 -4.09 3.58
N ILE A 32 11.29 -4.83 2.48
CA ILE A 32 10.31 -4.47 1.47
C ILE A 32 9.60 -5.76 1.07
N GLU A 33 8.79 -6.27 1.98
CA GLU A 33 7.68 -7.13 1.60
C GLU A 33 6.70 -6.23 0.84
N GLY A 34 6.24 -6.63 -0.34
CA GLY A 34 5.17 -5.88 -1.02
C GLY A 34 3.97 -5.70 -0.06
N PRO A 35 3.11 -4.69 -0.26
CA PRO A 35 1.95 -4.45 0.59
C PRO A 35 0.98 -5.62 0.44
N MET A 36 1.12 -6.61 1.33
CA MET A 36 0.34 -7.83 1.35
C MET A 36 -0.46 -7.89 2.63
N TRP A 37 -1.73 -8.24 2.51
CA TRP A 37 -2.62 -8.47 3.64
C TRP A 37 -3.23 -9.86 3.53
N GLU A 38 -3.09 -10.66 4.57
CA GLU A 38 -3.83 -11.92 4.73
C GLU A 38 -5.15 -11.63 5.46
N ILE A 39 -6.27 -11.97 4.82
CA ILE A 39 -7.61 -11.83 5.37
C ILE A 39 -8.18 -13.24 5.55
N ARG A 40 -8.50 -13.63 6.78
CA ARG A 40 -9.05 -14.94 7.12
C ARG A 40 -10.53 -14.83 7.51
N ARG A 41 -11.37 -15.72 6.97
CA ARG A 41 -12.78 -15.88 7.38
C ARG A 41 -13.14 -17.37 7.39
N GLY A 42 -13.22 -17.96 8.59
CA GLY A 42 -13.42 -19.41 8.73
C GLY A 42 -12.28 -20.18 8.05
N ASP A 43 -12.62 -21.08 7.13
CA ASP A 43 -11.66 -21.85 6.35
C ASP A 43 -11.16 -21.11 5.08
N ALA A 44 -11.66 -19.90 4.80
CA ALA A 44 -11.25 -19.10 3.64
C ALA A 44 -10.09 -18.16 3.99
N THR A 45 -9.05 -18.18 3.15
CA THR A 45 -7.90 -17.25 3.22
C THR A 45 -7.81 -16.44 1.93
N LEU A 46 -7.81 -15.11 2.05
CA LEU A 46 -7.60 -14.18 0.94
C LEU A 46 -6.27 -13.47 1.14
N ILE A 47 -5.38 -13.59 0.15
CA ILE A 47 -4.16 -12.78 0.09
C ILE A 47 -4.44 -11.59 -0.83
N LEU A 48 -4.50 -10.39 -0.26
CA LEU A 48 -4.62 -9.14 -1.00
C LEU A 48 -3.22 -8.55 -1.20
N VAL A 49 -2.83 -8.37 -2.47
CA VAL A 49 -1.60 -7.65 -2.83
C VAL A 49 -2.01 -6.27 -3.34
N GLY A 50 -1.59 -5.21 -2.64
CA GLY A 50 -1.80 -3.84 -3.11
C GLY A 50 -1.07 -3.62 -4.42
N SER A 51 -1.71 -2.98 -5.41
CA SER A 51 -0.98 -2.53 -6.60
C SER A 51 -0.04 -1.40 -6.19
N ILE A 52 1.26 -1.63 -6.32
CA ILE A 52 2.22 -0.52 -6.27
C ILE A 52 2.45 -0.10 -7.72
N ASP A 53 1.76 0.96 -8.14
CA ASP A 53 2.02 1.59 -9.42
C ASP A 53 3.28 2.47 -9.32
N GLY A 54 4.07 2.54 -10.38
CA GLY A 54 5.23 3.43 -10.45
C GLY A 54 6.53 2.89 -9.83
N LEU A 55 6.62 1.59 -9.56
CA LEU A 55 7.90 0.97 -9.20
C LEU A 55 8.92 1.09 -10.35
N SER A 56 10.17 1.44 -10.01
CA SER A 56 11.25 1.43 -10.99
C SER A 56 11.42 0.02 -11.58
N ARG A 57 11.67 -0.08 -12.89
CA ARG A 57 11.91 -1.36 -13.56
C ARG A 57 13.15 -2.07 -13.03
N ASP A 58 14.09 -1.31 -12.48
CA ASP A 58 15.37 -1.80 -11.97
C ASP A 58 15.32 -2.09 -10.46
N MET A 59 14.13 -2.02 -9.85
CA MET A 59 13.96 -2.30 -8.42
C MET A 59 14.07 -3.80 -8.16
N ASP A 60 14.98 -4.16 -7.25
CA ASP A 60 15.18 -5.53 -6.80
C ASP A 60 14.11 -5.93 -5.78
N TRP A 61 13.07 -6.62 -6.25
CA TRP A 61 11.92 -7.00 -5.44
C TRP A 61 12.03 -8.45 -4.95
N ARG A 62 11.84 -8.64 -3.64
CA ARG A 62 11.82 -9.96 -3.01
C ARG A 62 10.48 -10.65 -3.24
N THR A 63 10.48 -11.58 -4.18
CA THR A 63 9.27 -12.32 -4.59
C THR A 63 9.00 -13.52 -3.70
N GLU A 64 9.97 -13.99 -2.90
CA GLU A 64 9.84 -15.23 -2.13
C GLU A 64 8.56 -15.27 -1.27
N ALA A 65 8.25 -14.17 -0.59
CA ALA A 65 7.05 -14.08 0.24
C ALA A 65 5.75 -14.12 -0.59
N LEU A 66 5.75 -13.50 -1.78
CA LEU A 66 4.63 -13.58 -2.70
C LEU A 66 4.48 -14.98 -3.28
N THR A 67 5.55 -15.60 -3.76
CA THR A 67 5.55 -16.96 -4.30
C THR A 67 5.00 -17.94 -3.28
N THR A 68 5.47 -17.83 -2.04
CA THR A 68 5.03 -18.65 -0.90
C THR A 68 3.56 -18.39 -0.54
N ALA A 69 3.04 -17.18 -0.73
CA ALA A 69 1.62 -16.86 -0.54
C ALA A 69 0.75 -17.37 -1.70
N VAL A 70 1.23 -17.29 -2.94
CA VAL A 70 0.56 -17.82 -4.15
C VAL A 70 0.46 -19.34 -4.09
N GLU A 71 1.50 -20.03 -3.63
CA GLU A 71 1.49 -21.50 -3.46
C GLU A 71 0.40 -21.98 -2.49
N ARG A 72 0.01 -21.14 -1.52
CA ARG A 72 -1.06 -21.44 -0.57
C ARG A 72 -2.44 -20.94 -1.01
N ALA A 73 -2.51 -20.19 -2.10
CA ALA A 73 -3.76 -19.59 -2.54
C ALA A 73 -4.52 -20.55 -3.47
N ASP A 74 -5.80 -20.80 -3.17
CA ASP A 74 -6.67 -21.57 -4.06
C ASP A 74 -6.90 -20.85 -5.40
N ARG A 75 -6.82 -19.52 -5.41
CA ARG A 75 -7.03 -18.69 -6.61
C ARG A 75 -6.33 -17.34 -6.51
N VAL A 76 -5.71 -16.91 -7.62
CA VAL A 76 -5.13 -15.58 -7.77
C VAL A 76 -6.07 -14.69 -8.60
N LEU A 77 -6.43 -13.53 -8.06
CA LEU A 77 -7.27 -12.54 -8.74
C LEU A 77 -6.46 -11.28 -9.02
N PHE A 78 -6.53 -10.79 -10.25
CA PHE A 78 -5.90 -9.55 -10.67
C PHE A 78 -6.94 -8.43 -10.72
N PRO A 79 -6.53 -7.17 -10.48
CA PRO A 79 -7.43 -6.04 -10.64
C PRO A 79 -7.95 -5.98 -12.09
N VAL A 80 -9.20 -5.55 -12.24
CA VAL A 80 -9.79 -5.33 -13.57
C VAL A 80 -9.06 -4.16 -14.23
N GLN A 81 -8.25 -4.47 -15.25
CA GLN A 81 -7.60 -3.44 -16.06
C GLN A 81 -8.60 -2.90 -17.08
N GLY A 82 -9.18 -1.74 -16.81
CA GLY A 82 -10.03 -1.03 -17.76
C GLY A 82 -9.22 -0.55 -18.96
N ARG A 83 -9.21 -1.34 -20.05
CA ARG A 83 -8.71 -0.89 -21.34
C ARG A 83 -9.88 -0.31 -22.13
N ALA A 84 -9.97 1.01 -22.17
CA ALA A 84 -10.88 1.70 -23.06
C ALA A 84 -10.07 2.37 -24.17
N SER A 85 -10.35 2.04 -25.42
CA SER A 85 -9.81 2.77 -26.56
C SER A 85 -10.62 4.06 -26.81
N LEU A 86 -10.05 5.01 -27.56
CA LEU A 86 -10.80 6.17 -28.03
C LEU A 86 -12.03 5.76 -28.87
N ALA A 87 -11.94 4.62 -29.58
CA ALA A 87 -13.06 4.07 -30.33
C ALA A 87 -14.18 3.57 -29.41
N ASP A 88 -13.84 2.97 -28.27
CA ASP A 88 -14.83 2.52 -27.28
C ASP A 88 -15.56 3.71 -26.66
N LEU A 89 -14.82 4.78 -26.30
CA LEU A 89 -15.41 6.02 -25.81
C LEU A 89 -16.33 6.67 -26.86
N GLY A 90 -15.86 6.76 -28.10
CA GLY A 90 -16.66 7.28 -29.22
C GLY A 90 -17.93 6.47 -29.47
N ARG A 91 -17.85 5.14 -29.40
CA ARG A 91 -19.00 4.24 -29.53
C ARG A 91 -20.03 4.47 -28.42
N VAL A 92 -19.58 4.64 -27.18
CA VAL A 92 -20.48 4.94 -26.04
C VAL A 92 -21.18 6.28 -26.24
N ILE A 93 -20.45 7.32 -26.64
CA ILE A 93 -21.04 8.66 -26.92
C ILE A 93 -22.07 8.59 -28.05
N TRP A 94 -21.77 7.86 -29.12
CA TRP A 94 -22.71 7.68 -30.23
C TRP A 94 -23.97 6.91 -29.81
N ARG A 95 -23.82 5.79 -29.09
CA ARG A 95 -24.95 5.02 -28.52
C ARG A 95 -25.77 5.84 -27.51
N ALA A 96 -25.15 6.71 -26.72
CA ALA A 96 -25.86 7.56 -25.77
C ALA A 96 -26.84 8.51 -26.48
N ARG A 97 -26.55 8.95 -27.71
CA ARG A 97 -27.49 9.79 -28.50
C ARG A 97 -28.79 9.08 -28.83
N THR A 98 -28.77 7.76 -28.96
CA THR A 98 -29.97 6.94 -29.24
C THR A 98 -30.68 6.49 -27.98
N LEU A 99 -30.00 6.50 -26.81
CA LEU A 99 -30.58 6.09 -25.54
C LEU A 99 -31.17 7.25 -24.72
N THR A 100 -30.67 8.46 -24.95
CA THR A 100 -31.13 9.68 -24.23
C THR A 100 -32.31 10.37 -24.90
N ARG A 101 -32.75 9.89 -26.06
CA ARG A 101 -33.89 10.43 -26.81
C ARG A 101 -34.99 9.40 -26.88
N LEU A 102 -36.22 9.82 -26.62
CA LEU A 102 -37.40 9.01 -26.90
C LEU A 102 -37.56 8.85 -28.43
N PRO A 103 -38.20 7.76 -28.89
CA PRO A 103 -38.54 7.59 -30.31
C PRO A 103 -39.29 8.81 -30.85
N GLU A 104 -39.12 9.09 -32.15
CA GLU A 104 -39.83 10.21 -32.77
C GLU A 104 -41.34 10.10 -32.57
N GLY A 105 -41.97 11.21 -32.16
CA GLY A 105 -43.40 11.26 -31.86
C GLY A 105 -43.81 10.62 -30.53
N ARG A 106 -42.87 10.19 -29.67
CA ARG A 106 -43.15 9.71 -28.31
C ARG A 106 -42.69 10.73 -27.27
N THR A 107 -43.53 10.95 -26.28
CA THR A 107 -43.28 11.78 -25.10
C THR A 107 -43.31 10.91 -23.85
N THR A 108 -42.85 11.44 -22.72
CA THR A 108 -42.88 10.72 -21.44
C THR A 108 -44.33 10.39 -21.02
N ALA A 109 -45.30 11.23 -21.40
CA ALA A 109 -46.72 11.02 -21.12
C ALA A 109 -47.25 9.71 -21.74
N ASP A 110 -46.71 9.28 -22.88
CA ASP A 110 -47.09 8.01 -23.53
C ASP A 110 -46.75 6.74 -22.69
N TYR A 111 -45.97 6.88 -21.63
CA TYR A 111 -45.50 5.78 -20.78
C TYR A 111 -45.92 5.93 -19.31
N LEU A 112 -46.59 7.03 -18.95
CA LEU A 112 -47.03 7.27 -17.58
C LEU A 112 -48.49 6.82 -17.43
N PRO A 113 -48.85 6.21 -16.29
CA PRO A 113 -50.25 5.98 -15.95
C PRO A 113 -50.94 7.34 -15.68
N PRO A 114 -52.26 7.45 -15.94
CA PRO A 114 -52.98 8.74 -15.99
C PRO A 114 -52.96 9.53 -14.67
N GLU A 115 -52.59 8.91 -13.56
CA GLU A 115 -52.40 9.58 -12.28
C GLU A 115 -51.10 10.40 -12.18
N LEU A 116 -50.18 10.23 -13.15
CA LEU A 116 -48.85 10.84 -13.16
C LEU A 116 -48.56 11.73 -14.39
N GLU A 117 -49.58 12.00 -15.23
CA GLU A 117 -49.47 13.00 -16.32
C GLU A 117 -49.29 14.44 -15.80
#